data_AF-A0A4U0RMJ3-F1
#
_entry.id   AF-A0A4U0RMJ3-F1
#
_cell.length_a   1.000
_cell.length_b   1.000
_cell.length_c   1.000
_cell.angle_alpha   90.00
_cell.angle_beta   90.00
_cell.angle_gamma   90.00
#
_symmetry.space_group_name_H-M   'P 1'
#
loop_
_entity.id
_entity.type
_entity.pdbx_description
1 polymer ?
#
loop_
_entity_poly.entity_id
_entity_poly.type
_entity_poly.pdbx_seq_one_letter_code
_entity_poly.pdbx_strand_id
1 'polypeptide(L)' 'MSAAEQRKPNVNLSAPIGSIDLRAFDDNGTPYEIFACYDCLLWHAEVAIVEDKVLVREWHVVDCPQFQRLLADDTTEQ' A
#
# COMPACT_ATOMS: atom_id res chain seq x y z
N MET A 1 7.71 28.22 13.64
CA MET A 1 6.73 27.51 12.80
C MET A 1 5.56 27.13 13.69
N SER A 2 4.39 27.67 13.40
CA SER A 2 3.17 27.49 14.20
C SER A 2 2.68 26.05 14.11
N ALA A 3 2.12 25.55 15.21
CA ALA A 3 1.48 24.26 15.41
C ALA A 3 0.20 24.07 14.57
N ALA A 4 0.24 24.42 13.29
CA ALA A 4 -0.77 24.05 12.32
C ALA A 4 -0.56 22.58 11.95
N GLU A 5 -1.05 21.74 12.87
CA GLU A 5 -1.55 20.40 12.62
C GLU A 5 -0.55 19.40 12.04
N GLN A 6 0.24 18.77 12.92
CA GLN A 6 0.46 17.33 12.75
C GLN A 6 -0.92 16.64 12.84
N ARG A 7 -1.68 16.64 11.74
CA ARG A 7 -2.94 15.90 11.69
C ARG A 7 -2.56 14.44 11.87
N LYS A 8 -3.05 13.83 12.96
CA LYS A 8 -3.00 12.37 13.10
C LYS A 8 -3.64 11.79 11.85
N PRO A 9 -3.02 10.81 11.17
CA PRO A 9 -3.56 10.20 9.96
C PRO A 9 -5.02 9.80 10.21
N ASN A 10 -5.92 10.25 9.33
CA ASN A 10 -7.32 9.91 9.46
C ASN A 10 -7.50 8.46 8.99
N VAL A 11 -7.32 7.49 9.87
CA VAL A 11 -7.37 6.04 9.56
C VAL A 11 -8.73 5.41 9.88
N ASN A 12 -9.78 6.23 9.86
CA ASN A 12 -11.14 5.79 10.15
C ASN A 12 -11.84 5.21 8.89
N LEU A 13 -13.06 4.70 9.08
CA LEU A 13 -13.81 4.06 8.00
C LEU A 13 -14.27 5.02 6.87
N SER A 14 -14.12 6.33 7.04
CA SER A 14 -14.49 7.34 6.03
C SER A 14 -13.29 7.96 5.33
N ALA A 15 -12.09 7.48 5.63
CA ALA A 15 -10.87 7.98 5.03
C ALA A 15 -10.78 7.62 3.54
N PRO A 16 -10.19 8.49 2.70
CA PRO A 16 -9.97 8.17 1.29
C PRO A 16 -9.03 6.97 1.15
N ILE A 17 -9.33 6.08 0.21
CA ILE A 17 -8.58 4.85 -0.05
C ILE A 17 -7.85 4.98 -1.38
N GLY A 18 -6.58 4.57 -1.42
CA GLY A 18 -5.79 4.38 -2.64
C GLY A 18 -5.37 2.93 -2.79
N SER A 19 -4.98 2.54 -4.01
CA SER A 19 -4.47 1.21 -4.33
C SER A 19 -3.05 1.25 -4.88
N ILE A 20 -2.30 0.18 -4.68
CA ILE A 20 -0.99 -0.05 -5.30
C ILE A 20 -0.86 -1.51 -5.74
N ASP A 21 -0.21 -1.74 -6.87
CA ASP A 21 0.07 -3.07 -7.41
C ASP A 21 1.51 -3.46 -7.05
N LEU A 22 1.68 -4.50 -6.25
CA LEU A 22 2.97 -5.02 -5.81
C LEU A 22 3.31 -6.30 -6.57
N ARG A 23 4.60 -6.54 -6.79
CA ARG A 23 5.09 -7.79 -7.36
C ARG A 23 4.76 -8.95 -6.42
N ALA A 24 4.18 -10.04 -6.94
CA ALA A 24 3.98 -11.25 -6.15
C ALA A 24 5.26 -12.09 -6.00
N PHE A 25 6.23 -11.89 -6.89
CA PHE A 25 7.48 -12.66 -6.96
C PHE A 25 8.69 -11.74 -7.19
N ASP A 26 9.83 -12.14 -6.63
CA ASP A 26 11.13 -11.54 -6.90
C ASP A 26 11.64 -11.91 -8.32
N ASP A 27 12.82 -11.40 -8.71
CA ASP A 27 13.41 -11.66 -10.05
C ASP A 27 13.81 -13.14 -10.27
N ASN A 28 13.91 -13.93 -9.20
CA ASN A 28 14.24 -15.35 -9.25
C ASN A 28 12.98 -16.25 -9.21
N GLY A 29 11.78 -15.65 -9.14
CA GLY A 29 10.52 -16.37 -9.01
C GLY A 29 10.19 -16.82 -7.59
N THR A 30 10.90 -16.33 -6.57
CA THR A 30 10.57 -16.57 -5.16
C THR A 30 9.34 -15.74 -4.79
N PRO A 31 8.29 -16.32 -4.18
CA PRO A 31 7.11 -15.55 -3.75
C PRO A 31 7.45 -14.64 -2.57
N TYR A 32 6.89 -13.43 -2.58
CA TYR A 32 6.92 -12.54 -1.42
C TYR A 32 5.84 -12.92 -0.39
N GLU A 33 6.13 -12.66 0.89
CA GLU A 33 5.13 -12.75 1.96
C GLU A 33 4.31 -11.46 2.03
N ILE A 34 3.00 -11.61 2.21
CA ILE A 34 2.07 -10.49 2.38
C ILE A 34 1.71 -10.40 3.86
N PHE A 35 1.89 -9.22 4.46
CA PHE A 35 1.50 -8.96 5.84
C PHE A 35 0.40 -7.93 5.90
N ALA A 36 -0.58 -8.17 6.77
CA ALA A 36 -1.62 -7.20 7.03
C ALA A 36 -1.03 -5.87 7.50
N CYS A 37 -1.52 -4.77 6.94
CA CYS A 37 -1.21 -3.44 7.44
C CYS A 37 -1.89 -3.23 8.79
N TYR A 38 -1.11 -2.88 9.80
CA TYR A 38 -1.62 -2.58 11.14
C TYR A 38 -1.89 -1.08 11.36
N ASP A 39 -1.51 -0.24 10.39
CA ASP A 39 -1.65 1.21 10.46
C ASP A 39 -2.97 1.72 9.86
N CYS A 40 -3.73 0.89 9.13
CA CYS A 40 -5.03 1.29 8.58
C CYS A 40 -6.12 0.23 8.82
N LEU A 41 -7.31 0.68 9.27
CA LEU A 41 -8.44 -0.21 9.59
C LEU A 41 -9.11 -0.82 8.35
N LEU A 42 -8.95 -0.19 7.19
CA LEU A 42 -9.57 -0.57 5.92
C LEU A 42 -8.58 -1.27 4.97
N TRP A 43 -7.48 -1.81 5.51
CA TRP A 43 -6.53 -2.56 4.68
C TRP A 43 -7.23 -3.75 4.02
N HIS A 44 -7.00 -3.89 2.72
CA HIS A 44 -7.38 -5.10 2.00
C HIS A 44 -6.36 -5.40 0.90
N ALA A 45 -6.29 -6.67 0.53
CA ALA A 45 -5.43 -7.14 -0.55
C ALA A 45 -6.18 -8.14 -1.44
N GLU A 46 -5.85 -8.15 -2.73
CA GLU A 46 -6.31 -9.14 -3.71
C GLU A 46 -5.12 -9.64 -4.53
N VAL A 47 -5.21 -10.87 -5.02
CA VAL A 47 -4.31 -11.36 -6.07
C VAL A 47 -4.91 -10.97 -7.41
N ALA A 48 -4.19 -10.16 -8.18
CA ALA A 48 -4.60 -9.68 -9.49
C ALA A 48 -3.73 -10.30 -10.60
N ILE A 49 -4.34 -10.56 -11.75
CA ILE A 49 -3.60 -10.90 -12.97
C ILE A 49 -3.71 -9.70 -13.92
N VAL A 50 -2.57 -9.07 -14.22
CA VAL A 50 -2.48 -7.90 -15.10
C VAL A 50 -1.39 -8.18 -16.13
N GLU A 51 -1.75 -8.12 -17.42
CA GLU A 51 -0.81 -8.40 -18.53
C GLU A 51 -0.03 -9.71 -18.35
N ASP A 52 -0.74 -10.80 -18.00
CA ASP A 52 -0.19 -12.13 -17.71
C ASP A 52 0.79 -12.21 -16.53
N LYS A 53 0.92 -11.14 -15.73
CA LYS A 53 1.70 -11.12 -14.48
C LYS A 53 0.77 -11.26 -13.28
N VAL A 54 1.20 -12.08 -12.31
CA VAL A 54 0.55 -12.19 -11.00
C VAL A 54 1.08 -11.09 -10.10
N LEU A 55 0.18 -10.25 -9.59
CA LEU A 55 0.46 -9.13 -8.70
C LEU A 55 -0.38 -9.26 -7.43
N VAL A 56 0.04 -8.55 -6.39
CA VAL A 56 -0.72 -8.33 -5.18
C VAL A 56 -1.17 -6.88 -5.20
N ARG A 57 -2.46 -6.64 -5.39
CA ARG A 57 -3.00 -5.30 -5.26
C ARG A 57 -3.39 -5.08 -3.82
N GLU A 58 -2.83 -4.05 -3.20
CA GLU A 58 -3.16 -3.63 -1.85
C GLU A 58 -3.88 -2.29 -1.85
N TRP A 59 -4.82 -2.13 -0.93
CA TRP A 59 -5.54 -0.89 -0.72
C TRP A 59 -5.39 -0.44 0.70
N HIS A 60 -5.14 0.85 0.82
CA HIS A 60 -4.84 1.50 2.08
C HIS A 60 -5.56 2.84 2.13
N VAL A 61 -5.76 3.33 3.35
CA VAL A 61 -6.03 4.75 3.55
C VAL A 61 -4.87 5.56 2.96
N VAL A 62 -5.17 6.61 2.19
CA VAL A 62 -4.14 7.41 1.49
C VAL A 62 -3.07 7.93 2.44
N ASP A 63 -3.44 8.36 3.66
CA ASP A 63 -2.51 8.88 4.67
C ASP A 63 -1.80 7.78 5.50
N CYS A 64 -1.98 6.50 5.17
CA CYS A 64 -1.33 5.38 5.88
C CYS A 64 0.21 5.47 5.72
N PRO A 65 0.99 5.47 6.83
CA PRO A 65 2.44 5.53 6.76
C PRO A 65 3.08 4.39 5.95
N GLN A 66 2.54 3.18 6.04
CA GLN A 66 3.01 2.04 5.25
C GLN A 66 2.72 2.26 3.76
N PHE A 67 1.51 2.72 3.41
CA PHE A 67 1.14 3.00 2.03
C PHE A 67 2.02 4.08 1.39
N GLN A 68 2.30 5.15 2.13
CA GLN A 68 3.19 6.22 1.66
C GLN A 68 4.62 5.73 1.41
N ARG A 69 5.12 4.75 2.18
CA ARG A 69 6.42 4.12 1.91
C ARG A 69 6.37 3.26 0.65
N LEU A 70 5.34 2.42 0.52
CA LEU A 70 5.16 1.57 -0.66
C LEU A 70 5.08 2.40 -1.95
N LEU A 71 4.36 3.53 -1.93
CA LEU A 71 4.29 4.45 -3.06
C LEU A 71 5.65 5.05 -3.42
N ALA A 72 6.46 5.41 -2.42
CA ALA A 72 7.80 5.97 -2.62
C ALA A 72 8.78 4.93 -3.19
N ASP A 73 8.68 3.68 -2.73
CA ASP A 73 9.51 2.58 -3.22
C ASP A 73 9.14 2.24 -4.68
N ASP A 74 7.84 2.18 -5.01
CA ASP A 74 7.36 1.96 -6.38
C ASP A 74 7.80 3.06 -7.37
N THR A 75 7.88 4.32 -6.91
CA THR A 75 8.37 5.41 -7.79
C THR A 75 9.86 5.30 -8.11
N THR A 76 10.61 4.46 -7.39
CA THR A 76 12.05 4.26 -7.60
C THR A 76 12.33 3.11 -8.56
N GLU A 77 11.35 2.25 -8.83
CA GLU A 77 11.47 1.06 -9.69
C GLU A 77 10.79 1.21 -11.07
N GLN A 78 10.29 2.41 -11.41
CA GLN A 78 9.72 2.74 -12.73
C GLN A 78 10.72 3.35 -13.71
#